data_AF-A0A498P2Y8-F1
#
_entry.id   AF-A0A498P2Y8-F1
#
_cell.length_a   1.000
_cell.length_b   1.000
_cell.length_c   1.000
_cell.angle_alpha   90.00
_cell.angle_beta   90.00
_cell.angle_gamma   90.00
#
_symmetry.space_group_name_H-M   'P 1'
#
loop_
_entity.id
_entity.type
_entity.pdbx_description
1 polymer ?
#
loop_
_entity_poly.entity_id
_entity_poly.type
_entity_poly.pdbx_seq_one_letter_code
_entity_poly.pdbx_strand_id
1 'polypeptide(L)'
;MDSLTVPSLSPSTVSQLSVDEMKLLAKLEEQNRLLETDTKSLYSVNGVLQSPTSPKTFSFEDDLWDNLIKEWDDWRKRKVGQIKVLIRRGVPAHLRPVVWQLLCDAQNVAVRQKYTDLLKSSSLSESLILRDLKRILPQHQLFLNKVATYQKPLFNVLKAYSVLDREIGYCQGSVFIVGLLLTQMAEEEAFYIFVRLMKDFRMRDLYRSNMVELSCCIYQFEALIKISENCTFDKNF
;
A
#
# COMPACT_ATOMS: atom_id res chain seq x y z
N MET A 1 -12.58 26.74 -51.24
CA MET A 1 -13.04 26.00 -52.42
C MET A 1 -11.80 25.25 -52.89
N ASP A 2 -11.64 23.94 -52.67
CA ASP A 2 -12.62 22.86 -52.76
C ASP A 2 -12.41 21.75 -51.72
N SER A 3 -13.54 21.22 -51.24
CA SER A 3 -13.63 20.05 -50.35
C SER A 3 -13.47 18.76 -51.15
N LEU A 4 -12.63 17.86 -50.64
CA LEU A 4 -12.46 16.49 -51.12
C LEU A 4 -13.72 15.68 -50.79
N THR A 5 -14.40 15.23 -51.84
CA THR A 5 -15.61 14.39 -51.78
C THR A 5 -15.22 12.93 -51.49
N VAL A 6 -15.84 12.34 -50.47
CA VAL A 6 -15.72 10.92 -50.14
C VAL A 6 -16.69 10.12 -51.03
N PRO A 7 -16.30 8.96 -51.62
CA PRO A 7 -17.18 8.21 -52.51
C PRO A 7 -18.34 7.56 -51.76
N SER A 8 -19.54 7.70 -52.31
CA SER A 8 -20.77 7.06 -51.85
C SER A 8 -20.75 5.55 -52.09
N LEU A 9 -20.83 4.77 -51.03
CA LEU A 9 -21.13 3.34 -51.09
C LEU A 9 -22.64 3.15 -51.29
N SER A 10 -22.99 2.42 -52.33
CA SER A 10 -24.37 2.10 -52.76
C SER A 10 -25.09 1.16 -51.78
N PRO A 11 -26.42 1.29 -51.62
CA PRO A 11 -27.19 0.54 -50.64
C PRO A 11 -27.64 -0.80 -51.23
N SER A 12 -26.82 -1.84 -51.20
CA SER A 12 -27.24 -3.18 -51.62
C SER A 12 -26.43 -4.32 -50.99
N THR A 13 -26.35 -4.40 -49.66
CA THR A 13 -26.24 -5.68 -48.93
C THR A 13 -26.71 -5.50 -47.47
N VAL A 14 -27.97 -5.13 -47.26
CA VAL A 14 -28.60 -5.29 -45.94
C VAL A 14 -29.19 -6.70 -45.94
N SER A 15 -28.39 -7.69 -45.52
CA SER A 15 -28.88 -8.98 -45.08
C SER A 15 -29.93 -8.73 -44.00
N GLN A 16 -31.20 -9.02 -44.30
CA GLN A 16 -32.30 -8.94 -43.36
C GLN A 16 -31.97 -9.81 -42.16
N LEU A 17 -31.70 -9.16 -41.02
CA LEU A 17 -31.50 -9.86 -39.75
C LEU A 17 -32.75 -10.69 -39.43
N SER A 18 -32.54 -11.97 -39.15
CA SER A 18 -33.60 -12.88 -38.72
C SER A 18 -34.32 -12.33 -37.48
N VAL A 19 -35.60 -12.68 -37.30
CA VAL A 19 -36.39 -12.33 -36.12
C VAL A 19 -35.67 -12.73 -34.82
N ASP A 20 -34.91 -13.82 -34.86
CA ASP A 20 -34.12 -14.29 -33.73
C ASP A 20 -32.88 -13.45 -33.47
N GLU A 21 -32.25 -12.91 -34.52
CA GLU A 21 -31.12 -11.99 -34.40
C GLU A 21 -31.57 -10.63 -33.84
N MET A 22 -32.74 -10.13 -34.25
CA MET A 22 -33.34 -8.92 -33.66
C MET A 22 -33.69 -9.10 -32.18
N LYS A 23 -34.22 -10.28 -31.79
CA LYS A 23 -34.46 -10.59 -30.37
C LYS A 23 -33.16 -10.69 -29.57
N LEU A 24 -32.10 -11.24 -30.18
CA LEU A 24 -30.79 -11.34 -29.54
C LEU A 24 -30.16 -9.95 -29.36
N LEU A 25 -30.26 -9.09 -30.36
CA LEU A 25 -29.85 -7.68 -30.30
C LEU A 25 -30.59 -6.93 -29.20
N ALA A 26 -31.92 -7.04 -29.14
CA ALA A 26 -32.71 -6.40 -28.08
C ALA A 26 -32.32 -6.91 -26.68
N LYS A 27 -32.01 -8.20 -26.52
CA LYS A 27 -31.50 -8.76 -25.26
C LYS A 27 -30.09 -8.23 -24.91
N LEU A 28 -29.21 -8.11 -25.90
CA LEU A 28 -27.85 -7.57 -25.72
C LEU A 28 -27.88 -6.09 -25.33
N GLU A 29 -28.73 -5.29 -25.97
CA GLU A 29 -28.92 -3.87 -25.63
C GLU A 29 -29.51 -3.69 -24.23
N GLU A 30 -30.47 -4.52 -23.83
CA GLU A 30 -31.04 -4.51 -22.48
C GLU A 30 -29.99 -4.90 -21.42
N GLN A 31 -29.17 -5.92 -21.69
CA GLN A 31 -28.05 -6.30 -20.82
C GLN A 31 -27.01 -5.19 -20.71
N ASN A 32 -26.68 -4.51 -21.81
CA ASN A 32 -25.78 -3.36 -21.79
C ASN A 32 -26.36 -2.20 -20.98
N ARG A 33 -27.67 -1.93 -21.10
CA ARG A 33 -28.35 -0.89 -20.30
C ARG A 33 -28.32 -1.19 -18.81
N LEU A 34 -28.51 -2.46 -18.43
CA LEU A 34 -28.42 -2.90 -17.04
C LEU A 34 -27.01 -2.73 -16.48
N LEU A 35 -25.99 -3.15 -17.24
CA LEU A 35 -24.59 -2.96 -16.86
C LEU A 35 -24.24 -1.47 -16.66
N GLU A 36 -24.66 -0.59 -17.57
CA GLU A 36 -24.42 0.85 -17.42
C GLU A 36 -25.11 1.44 -16.17
N THR A 37 -26.28 0.91 -15.81
CA THR A 37 -27.04 1.35 -14.63
C THR A 37 -26.34 0.92 -13.33
N ASP A 38 -25.86 -0.31 -13.26
CA ASP A 38 -25.08 -0.82 -12.12
C ASP A 38 -23.75 -0.06 -11.98
N THR A 39 -23.09 0.24 -13.11
CA THR A 39 -21.84 1.02 -13.09
C THR A 39 -22.10 2.44 -12.58
N LYS A 40 -23.20 3.10 -13.00
CA LYS A 40 -23.58 4.43 -12.48
C LYS A 40 -23.95 4.42 -10.99
N SER A 41 -24.60 3.36 -10.51
CA SER A 41 -24.87 3.16 -9.08
C SER A 41 -23.59 3.04 -8.26
N LEU A 42 -22.56 2.36 -8.79
CA LEU A 42 -21.24 2.24 -8.15
C LEU A 42 -20.47 3.57 -8.14
N TYR A 43 -20.61 4.41 -9.17
CA TYR A 43 -19.97 5.73 -9.21
C TYR A 43 -20.60 6.78 -8.30
N SER A 44 -21.86 6.58 -7.86
CA SER A 44 -22.52 7.50 -6.94
C SER A 44 -22.11 7.31 -5.46
N VAL A 45 -21.30 6.30 -5.13
CA VAL A 45 -20.84 6.05 -3.76
C VAL A 45 -19.31 5.97 -3.73
N ASN A 46 -18.68 7.10 -3.38
CA ASN A 46 -17.28 7.27 -2.99
C ASN A 46 -16.21 6.95 -4.06
N GLY A 47 -15.65 8.02 -4.65
CA GLY A 47 -14.61 7.99 -5.68
C GLY A 47 -13.33 7.24 -5.31
N VAL A 48 -13.32 5.93 -5.57
CA VAL A 48 -12.14 5.08 -5.69
C VAL A 48 -12.31 4.24 -6.96
N LEU A 49 -11.41 4.41 -7.93
CA LEU A 49 -11.31 3.55 -9.10
C LEU A 49 -10.90 2.13 -8.64
N GLN A 50 -11.82 1.17 -8.74
CA GLN A 50 -11.49 -0.25 -8.76
C GLN A 50 -11.82 -0.80 -10.14
N SER A 51 -10.87 -1.54 -10.73
CA SER A 51 -11.08 -2.29 -11.96
C SER A 51 -12.06 -3.45 -11.72
N PRO A 52 -12.85 -3.85 -12.73
CA PRO A 52 -13.78 -4.96 -12.59
C PRO A 52 -13.01 -6.29 -12.67
N THR A 53 -12.54 -6.79 -11.52
CA THR A 53 -12.16 -8.19 -11.40
C THR A 53 -13.40 -9.05 -11.15
N SER A 54 -13.54 -10.09 -11.97
CA SER A 54 -14.61 -11.10 -11.96
C SER A 54 -15.19 -11.43 -10.57
N PRO A 55 -16.52 -11.43 -10.40
CA PRO A 55 -17.15 -11.83 -9.14
C PRO A 55 -17.22 -13.36 -9.08
N LYS A 56 -16.21 -14.02 -8.47
CA LYS A 56 -16.29 -15.43 -7.98
C LYS A 56 -15.09 -15.93 -7.15
N THR A 57 -13.98 -15.20 -7.05
CA THR A 57 -12.78 -15.60 -6.27
C THR A 57 -12.63 -14.89 -4.91
N PHE A 58 -13.43 -13.86 -4.64
CA PHE A 58 -13.27 -13.00 -3.46
C PHE A 58 -13.54 -13.73 -2.12
N SER A 59 -14.48 -14.67 -2.06
CA SER A 59 -14.87 -15.32 -0.80
C SER A 59 -13.78 -16.22 -0.20
N PHE A 60 -13.16 -17.11 -0.98
CA PHE A 60 -12.29 -18.13 -0.41
C PHE A 60 -10.98 -17.57 0.15
N GLU A 61 -10.39 -16.56 -0.50
CA GLU A 61 -9.14 -15.96 -0.01
C GLU A 61 -9.37 -15.08 1.21
N ASP A 62 -10.48 -14.34 1.26
CA ASP A 62 -10.86 -13.56 2.45
C ASP A 62 -11.13 -14.48 3.65
N ASP A 63 -11.80 -15.62 3.44
CA ASP A 63 -12.02 -16.63 4.48
C ASP A 63 -10.68 -17.17 5.05
N LEU A 64 -9.66 -17.34 4.20
CA LEU A 64 -8.32 -17.76 4.63
C LEU A 64 -7.63 -16.68 5.46
N TRP A 65 -7.73 -15.41 5.06
CA TRP A 65 -7.17 -14.30 5.83
C TRP A 65 -7.87 -14.14 7.19
N ASP A 66 -9.18 -14.27 7.24
CA ASP A 66 -9.96 -14.25 8.47
C ASP A 66 -9.54 -15.37 9.41
N ASN A 67 -9.37 -16.59 8.89
CA ASN A 67 -8.88 -17.73 9.67
C ASN A 67 -7.46 -17.50 10.19
N LEU A 68 -6.57 -16.93 9.36
CA LEU A 68 -5.21 -16.56 9.77
C LEU A 68 -5.22 -15.54 10.91
N ILE A 69 -6.08 -14.52 10.83
CA ILE A 69 -6.18 -13.46 11.85
C ILE A 69 -6.73 -14.03 13.16
N LYS A 70 -7.81 -14.84 13.10
CA LYS A 70 -8.44 -15.45 14.28
C LYS A 70 -7.51 -16.44 14.99
N GLU A 71 -6.74 -17.21 14.24
CA GLU A 71 -5.86 -18.27 14.77
C GLU A 71 -4.37 -17.89 14.68
N TRP A 72 -4.03 -16.60 14.77
CA TRP A 72 -2.67 -16.11 14.52
C TRP A 72 -1.58 -16.85 15.30
N ASP A 73 -1.81 -17.10 16.60
CA ASP A 73 -0.86 -17.79 17.47
C ASP A 73 -0.57 -19.22 17.04
N ASP A 74 -1.55 -19.87 16.42
CA ASP A 74 -1.35 -21.18 15.84
C ASP A 74 -0.58 -21.09 14.51
N TRP A 75 -1.06 -20.22 13.62
CA TRP A 75 -0.48 -20.06 12.29
C TRP A 75 0.99 -19.68 12.33
N ARG A 76 1.37 -18.77 13.24
CA ARG A 76 2.77 -18.35 13.43
C ARG A 76 3.68 -19.46 13.94
N LYS A 77 3.14 -20.49 14.60
CA LYS A 77 3.91 -21.63 15.12
C LYS A 77 3.95 -22.79 14.13
N ARG A 78 2.82 -23.14 13.52
CA ARG A 78 2.65 -24.38 12.74
C ARG A 78 2.49 -24.18 11.24
N LYS A 79 2.13 -22.97 10.77
CA LYS A 79 1.76 -22.70 9.37
C LYS A 79 2.55 -21.57 8.71
N VAL A 80 3.79 -21.32 9.14
CA VAL A 80 4.66 -20.23 8.63
C VAL A 80 4.82 -20.26 7.09
N GLY A 81 4.92 -21.46 6.50
CA GLY A 81 4.98 -21.61 5.04
C GLY A 81 3.75 -21.06 4.33
N GLN A 82 2.55 -21.34 4.87
CA GLN A 82 1.28 -20.86 4.32
C GLN A 82 1.15 -19.33 4.46
N ILE A 83 1.54 -18.78 5.62
CA ILE A 83 1.62 -17.33 5.82
C ILE A 83 2.46 -16.67 4.73
N LYS A 84 3.66 -17.21 4.46
CA LYS A 84 4.54 -16.66 3.42
C LYS A 84 3.92 -16.72 2.02
N VAL A 85 3.16 -17.77 1.70
CA VAL A 85 2.45 -17.87 0.42
C VAL A 85 1.35 -16.81 0.32
N LEU A 86 0.51 -16.66 1.35
CA LEU A 86 -0.54 -15.65 1.38
C LEU A 86 0.02 -14.23 1.25
N ILE A 87 1.08 -13.90 2.00
CA ILE A 87 1.71 -12.57 1.92
C ILE A 87 2.25 -12.29 0.51
N ARG A 88 2.85 -13.28 -0.16
CA ARG A 88 3.36 -13.11 -1.54
C ARG A 88 2.25 -12.93 -2.57
N ARG A 89 1.06 -13.50 -2.32
CA ARG A 89 -0.13 -13.24 -3.14
C ARG A 89 -0.68 -11.84 -2.92
N GLY A 90 -0.42 -11.26 -1.75
CA GLY A 90 -0.73 -9.89 -1.40
C GLY A 90 -1.73 -9.83 -0.24
N VAL A 91 -1.49 -8.89 0.68
CA VAL A 91 -2.41 -8.64 1.80
C VAL A 91 -3.54 -7.71 1.32
N PRO A 92 -4.83 -8.13 1.44
CA PRO A 92 -5.97 -7.28 1.11
C PRO A 92 -5.92 -5.95 1.84
N ALA A 93 -6.25 -4.86 1.15
CA ALA A 93 -6.05 -3.50 1.66
C ALA A 93 -6.73 -3.26 3.01
N HIS A 94 -7.96 -3.74 3.18
CA HIS A 94 -8.73 -3.59 4.42
C HIS A 94 -8.17 -4.41 5.60
N LEU A 95 -7.36 -5.43 5.34
CA LEU A 95 -6.75 -6.29 6.37
C LEU A 95 -5.33 -5.88 6.75
N ARG A 96 -4.66 -5.03 5.96
CA ARG A 96 -3.30 -4.55 6.24
C ARG A 96 -3.12 -3.99 7.65
N PRO A 97 -4.04 -3.18 8.22
CA PRO A 97 -3.86 -2.63 9.56
C PRO A 97 -3.73 -3.72 10.63
N VAL A 98 -4.48 -4.81 10.47
CA VAL A 98 -4.47 -5.93 11.42
C VAL A 98 -3.28 -6.85 11.15
N VAL A 99 -3.11 -7.27 9.89
CA VAL A 99 -2.08 -8.24 9.50
C VAL A 99 -0.68 -7.68 9.74
N TRP A 100 -0.41 -6.41 9.43
CA TRP A 100 0.91 -5.82 9.67
C TRP A 100 1.24 -5.71 11.16
N GLN A 101 0.25 -5.42 12.01
CA GLN A 101 0.43 -5.44 13.46
C GLN A 101 0.76 -6.85 13.97
N LEU A 102 0.10 -7.88 13.45
CA LEU A 102 0.37 -9.28 13.79
C LEU A 102 1.79 -9.69 13.36
N LEU A 103 2.19 -9.36 12.14
CA LEU A 103 3.53 -9.69 11.60
C LEU A 103 4.66 -9.01 12.38
N CYS A 104 4.45 -7.78 12.82
CA CYS A 104 5.43 -7.03 13.60
C CYS A 104 5.38 -7.32 15.10
N ASP A 105 4.42 -8.14 15.55
CA ASP A 105 4.14 -8.36 16.97
C ASP A 105 3.91 -7.03 17.72
N ALA A 106 3.22 -6.09 17.05
CA ALA A 106 2.91 -4.75 17.55
C ALA A 106 1.69 -4.72 18.49
N GLN A 107 1.16 -5.90 18.82
CA GLN A 107 0.09 -6.11 19.80
C GLN A 107 0.58 -5.90 21.25
N ASN A 108 1.90 -5.88 21.48
CA ASN A 108 2.48 -5.78 22.82
C ASN A 108 2.16 -4.46 23.52
N VAL A 109 1.49 -4.57 24.68
CA VAL A 109 0.88 -3.49 25.46
C VAL A 109 1.90 -2.49 26.02
N ALA A 110 3.15 -2.88 26.28
CA ALA A 110 4.10 -2.05 27.01
C ALA A 110 4.53 -0.76 26.27
N VAL A 111 4.52 -0.77 24.94
CA VAL A 111 4.79 0.42 24.11
C VAL A 111 3.51 1.23 23.92
N ARG A 112 2.35 0.56 23.87
CA ARG A 112 1.04 1.19 23.70
C ARG A 112 0.72 2.19 24.80
N GLN A 113 1.03 1.83 26.04
CA GLN A 113 0.78 2.69 27.20
C GLN A 113 1.65 3.94 27.26
N LYS A 114 2.73 4.04 26.47
CA LYS A 114 3.69 5.14 26.55
C LYS A 114 3.47 6.25 25.53
N TYR A 115 2.69 6.02 24.48
CA TYR A 115 2.59 6.97 23.36
C TYR A 115 2.13 8.36 23.81
N THR A 116 1.06 8.43 24.61
CA THR A 116 0.52 9.68 25.14
C THR A 116 1.55 10.45 25.99
N ASP A 117 2.37 9.74 26.77
CA ASP A 117 3.39 10.36 27.62
C ASP A 117 4.61 10.83 26.82
N LEU A 118 4.97 10.10 25.77
CA LEU A 118 6.01 10.52 24.82
C LEU A 118 5.61 11.82 24.09
N LEU A 119 4.33 11.99 23.74
CA LEU A 119 3.85 13.22 23.10
C LEU A 119 3.91 14.45 23.99
N LYS A 120 3.76 14.28 25.31
CA LYS A 120 3.89 15.37 26.31
C LYS A 120 5.34 15.80 26.51
N SER A 121 6.30 14.92 26.24
CA SER A 121 7.72 15.21 26.36
C SER A 121 8.20 16.14 25.24
N SER A 122 9.26 16.91 25.50
CA SER A 122 9.92 17.73 24.47
C SER A 122 10.92 16.91 23.65
N SER A 123 11.03 17.20 22.36
CA SER A 123 12.06 16.62 21.49
C SER A 123 12.98 17.69 20.89
N LEU A 124 14.28 17.39 20.84
CA LEU A 124 15.27 18.23 20.15
C LEU A 124 15.06 18.26 18.63
N SER A 125 14.31 17.29 18.09
CA SER A 125 14.10 17.12 16.66
C SER A 125 12.84 17.83 16.12
N GLU A 126 12.03 18.47 16.96
CA GLU A 126 10.74 19.06 16.52
C GLU A 126 10.90 20.05 15.37
N SER A 127 11.90 20.92 15.42
CA SER A 127 12.17 21.90 14.36
C SER A 127 12.57 21.24 13.03
N LEU A 128 13.38 20.17 13.09
CA LEU A 128 13.79 19.39 11.93
C LEU A 128 12.61 18.66 11.30
N ILE A 129 11.77 18.03 12.12
CA ILE A 129 10.55 17.34 11.68
C ILE A 129 9.62 18.34 10.97
N LEU A 130 9.33 19.49 11.59
CA LEU A 130 8.44 20.49 11.00
C LEU A 130 8.96 21.02 9.66
N ARG A 131 10.28 21.25 9.55
CA ARG A 131 10.91 21.68 8.30
C ARG A 131 10.75 20.64 7.19
N ASP A 132 10.98 19.37 7.50
CA ASP A 132 10.84 18.30 6.51
C ASP A 132 9.38 18.09 6.10
N LEU A 133 8.43 18.15 7.03
CA LEU A 133 7.00 18.06 6.72
C LEU A 133 6.55 19.17 5.77
N LYS A 134 6.99 20.42 6.00
CA LYS A 134 6.70 21.55 5.11
C LYS A 134 7.21 21.35 3.68
N ARG A 135 8.35 20.66 3.53
CA ARG A 135 8.95 20.36 2.22
C ARG A 135 8.29 19.17 1.52
N ILE A 136 8.01 18.10 2.27
CA ILE A 136 7.59 16.81 1.71
C ILE A 136 6.09 16.77 1.43
N LEU A 137 5.27 17.25 2.37
CA LEU A 137 3.81 17.11 2.26
C LEU A 137 3.20 17.75 1.01
N PRO A 138 3.58 18.96 0.58
CA PRO A 138 2.97 19.59 -0.60
C PRO A 138 3.35 18.91 -1.92
N GLN A 139 4.47 18.19 -1.97
CA GLN A 139 5.05 17.68 -3.21
C GLN A 139 4.83 16.17 -3.40
N HIS A 140 4.59 15.43 -2.31
CA HIS A 140 4.51 13.99 -2.35
C HIS A 140 3.10 13.51 -2.72
N GLN A 141 2.99 12.64 -3.72
CA GLN A 141 1.71 12.17 -4.27
C GLN A 141 0.76 11.56 -3.21
N LEU A 142 1.30 10.87 -2.20
CA LEU A 142 0.49 10.30 -1.11
C LEU A 142 -0.22 11.34 -0.24
N PHE A 143 0.32 12.57 -0.14
CA PHE A 143 -0.17 13.61 0.77
C PHE A 143 -0.77 14.81 0.04
N LEU A 144 -0.69 14.84 -1.29
CA LEU A 144 -1.26 15.91 -2.10
C LEU A 144 -2.75 16.07 -1.79
N ASN A 145 -3.18 17.32 -1.58
CA ASN A 145 -4.55 17.67 -1.16
C ASN A 145 -5.00 17.08 0.19
N LYS A 146 -4.11 16.43 0.96
CA LYS A 146 -4.38 15.82 2.27
C LYS A 146 -3.41 16.29 3.36
N VAL A 147 -2.72 17.40 3.13
CA VAL A 147 -1.72 17.96 4.05
C VAL A 147 -2.30 18.17 5.45
N ALA A 148 -3.48 18.79 5.55
CA ALA A 148 -4.16 19.03 6.82
C ALA A 148 -4.50 17.73 7.57
N THR A 149 -4.76 16.64 6.85
CA THR A 149 -5.08 15.32 7.42
C THR A 149 -3.84 14.66 8.02
N TYR A 150 -2.70 14.71 7.34
CA TYR A 150 -1.52 13.92 7.73
C TYR A 150 -0.46 14.69 8.49
N GLN A 151 -0.44 16.03 8.42
CA GLN A 151 0.62 16.82 9.05
C GLN A 151 0.75 16.58 10.55
N LYS A 152 -0.38 16.59 11.27
CA LYS A 152 -0.38 16.42 12.73
C LYS A 152 -0.04 14.98 13.14
N PRO A 153 -0.66 13.92 12.57
CA PRO A 153 -0.26 12.55 12.86
C PRO A 153 1.20 12.24 12.53
N LEU A 154 1.72 12.70 11.39
CA LEU A 154 3.13 12.52 11.03
C LEU A 154 4.05 13.17 12.05
N PHE A 155 3.76 14.43 12.43
CA PHE A 155 4.53 15.12 13.44
C PHE A 155 4.52 14.38 14.77
N ASN A 156 3.34 13.95 15.23
CA ASN A 156 3.19 13.26 16.51
C ASN A 156 3.98 11.95 16.56
N VAL A 157 3.84 11.08 15.55
CA VAL A 157 4.53 9.79 15.51
C VAL A 157 6.05 9.97 15.45
N LEU A 158 6.54 10.87 14.58
CA LEU A 158 7.98 11.14 14.45
C LEU A 158 8.55 11.78 15.73
N LYS A 159 7.80 12.70 16.34
CA LYS A 159 8.17 13.32 17.62
C LYS A 159 8.26 12.25 18.71
N ALA A 160 7.21 11.46 18.91
CA ALA A 160 7.17 10.43 19.95
C ALA A 160 8.32 9.43 19.78
N TYR A 161 8.62 9.01 18.55
CA TYR A 161 9.76 8.14 18.28
C TYR A 161 11.09 8.80 18.64
N SER A 162 11.30 10.06 18.25
CA SER A 162 12.53 10.79 18.58
C SER A 162 12.78 10.97 20.08
N VAL A 163 11.71 10.98 20.89
CA VAL A 163 11.80 10.98 22.36
C VAL A 163 12.14 9.59 22.88
N LEU A 164 11.54 8.54 22.29
CA LEU A 164 11.72 7.16 22.69
C LEU A 164 13.15 6.66 22.44
N ASP A 165 13.70 6.91 21.24
CA ASP A 165 15.06 6.53 20.86
C ASP A 165 15.88 7.80 20.60
N ARG A 166 16.42 8.38 21.68
CA ARG A 166 17.20 9.63 21.62
C ARG A 166 18.54 9.47 20.89
N GLU A 167 19.06 8.25 20.78
CA GLU A 167 20.31 8.00 20.07
C GLU A 167 20.14 8.25 18.57
N ILE A 168 19.01 7.81 18.02
CA ILE A 168 18.65 8.05 16.61
C ILE A 168 17.93 9.38 16.42
N GLY A 169 17.03 9.72 17.35
CA GLY A 169 16.15 10.87 17.26
C GLY A 169 15.26 10.81 16.02
N TYR A 170 15.17 11.91 15.29
CA TYR A 170 14.57 11.96 13.95
C TYR A 170 15.65 11.77 12.88
N CYS A 171 15.49 10.76 12.04
CA CYS A 171 16.31 10.57 10.86
C CYS A 171 15.57 10.97 9.58
N GLN A 172 16.26 11.66 8.67
CA GLN A 172 15.72 12.07 7.38
C GLN A 172 15.26 10.85 6.57
N GLY A 173 14.07 10.93 6.00
CA GLY A 173 13.46 9.85 5.22
C GLY A 173 12.52 8.96 6.03
N SER A 174 12.62 8.91 7.37
CA SER A 174 11.69 8.15 8.22
C SER A 174 10.23 8.60 8.07
N VAL A 175 10.01 9.88 7.74
CA VAL A 175 8.71 10.47 7.39
C VAL A 175 7.97 9.71 6.28
N PHE A 176 8.67 9.11 5.31
CA PHE A 176 8.02 8.34 4.25
C PHE A 176 7.50 7.00 4.76
N ILE A 177 8.24 6.34 5.65
CA ILE A 177 7.82 5.08 6.28
C ILE A 177 6.59 5.34 7.14
N VAL A 178 6.66 6.34 8.02
CA VAL A 178 5.53 6.70 8.89
C VAL A 178 4.33 7.15 8.06
N GLY A 179 4.55 7.92 7.02
CA GLY A 179 3.50 8.37 6.12
C GLY A 179 2.82 7.23 5.39
N LEU A 180 3.56 6.23 4.92
CA LEU A 180 2.98 5.01 4.35
C LEU A 180 2.09 4.29 5.37
N LEU A 181 2.57 4.11 6.60
CA LEU A 181 1.79 3.47 7.66
C LEU A 181 0.48 4.23 7.92
N LEU A 182 0.53 5.57 8.04
CA LEU A 182 -0.64 6.43 8.25
C LEU A 182 -1.64 6.42 7.09
N THR A 183 -1.24 6.01 5.88
CA THR A 183 -2.21 5.80 4.79
C THR A 183 -3.04 4.53 4.96
N GLN A 184 -2.58 3.60 5.81
CA GLN A 184 -3.22 2.30 6.02
C GLN A 184 -3.93 2.23 7.37
N MET A 185 -3.41 2.85 8.43
CA MET A 185 -3.85 2.63 9.82
C MET A 185 -3.91 3.92 10.65
N ALA A 186 -4.45 3.83 11.87
CA ALA A 186 -4.52 4.97 12.78
C ALA A 186 -3.14 5.39 13.31
N GLU A 187 -3.08 6.62 13.84
CA GLU A 187 -1.84 7.25 14.32
C GLU A 187 -1.06 6.39 15.32
N GLU A 188 -1.76 5.87 16.33
CA GLU A 188 -1.13 5.05 17.36
C GLU A 188 -0.59 3.72 16.81
N GLU A 189 -1.36 3.07 15.95
CA GLU A 189 -0.97 1.81 15.32
C GLU A 189 0.28 1.99 14.46
N ALA A 190 0.34 3.10 13.71
CA ALA A 190 1.50 3.48 12.93
C ALA A 190 2.73 3.68 13.82
N PHE A 191 2.59 4.32 14.99
CA PHE A 191 3.67 4.45 15.95
C PHE A 191 4.16 3.08 16.45
N TYR A 192 3.25 2.17 16.83
CA TYR A 192 3.63 0.86 17.35
C TYR A 192 4.38 0.04 16.32
N ILE A 193 3.89 -0.03 15.08
CA ILE A 193 4.61 -0.71 14.01
C ILE A 193 5.95 -0.05 13.73
N PHE A 194 6.00 1.28 13.68
CA PHE A 194 7.25 2.00 13.43
C PHE A 194 8.32 1.69 14.48
N VAL A 195 7.95 1.63 15.77
CA VAL A 195 8.87 1.21 16.84
C VAL A 195 9.40 -0.21 16.62
N ARG A 196 8.53 -1.16 16.22
CA ARG A 196 8.93 -2.55 15.94
C ARG A 196 9.86 -2.63 14.74
N LEU A 197 9.57 -1.91 13.66
CA LEU A 197 10.44 -1.84 12.48
C LEU A 197 11.83 -1.31 12.84
N MET A 198 11.89 -0.24 13.63
CA MET A 198 13.15 0.35 14.04
C MET A 198 13.96 -0.56 14.96
N LYS A 199 13.30 -1.20 15.94
CA LYS A 199 13.98 -2.00 16.97
C LYS A 199 14.21 -3.45 16.53
N ASP A 200 13.15 -4.16 16.22
CA ASP A 200 13.16 -5.62 16.04
C ASP A 200 13.57 -6.03 14.62
N PHE A 201 13.24 -5.21 13.62
CA PHE A 201 13.73 -5.37 12.25
C PHE A 201 15.02 -4.59 11.98
N ARG A 202 15.63 -4.05 13.04
CA ARG A 202 16.95 -3.40 13.04
C ARG A 202 17.09 -2.23 12.07
N MET A 203 15.99 -1.61 11.61
CA MET A 203 16.08 -0.45 10.72
C MET A 203 16.80 0.73 11.38
N ARG A 204 16.78 0.84 12.71
CA ARG A 204 17.52 1.88 13.42
C ARG A 204 19.03 1.84 13.15
N ASP A 205 19.60 0.66 12.91
CA ASP A 205 21.03 0.52 12.68
C ASP A 205 21.44 1.15 11.34
N LEU A 206 20.53 1.18 10.35
CA LEU A 206 20.70 1.89 9.07
C LEU A 206 20.69 3.41 9.24
N TYR A 207 20.06 3.91 10.31
CA TYR A 207 19.91 5.33 10.60
C TYR A 207 20.91 5.88 11.60
N ARG A 208 21.84 5.05 12.09
CA ARG A 208 22.95 5.50 12.95
C ARG A 208 23.81 6.50 12.18
N SER A 209 24.29 7.53 12.87
CA SER A 209 25.09 8.61 12.28
C SER A 209 26.38 8.15 11.60
N ASN A 210 26.95 7.01 12.03
CA ASN A 210 28.14 6.42 11.42
C ASN A 210 27.86 5.68 10.10
N MET A 211 26.58 5.47 9.72
CA MET A 211 26.14 4.84 8.47
C MET A 211 26.80 3.49 8.15
N VAL A 212 27.29 2.78 9.18
CA VAL A 212 28.05 1.52 8.99
C VAL A 212 27.16 0.43 8.41
N GLU A 213 25.98 0.23 9.00
CA GLU A 213 25.03 -0.80 8.52
C GLU A 213 24.55 -0.47 7.10
N LEU A 214 24.25 0.81 6.83
CA LEU A 214 23.86 1.26 5.50
C LEU A 214 24.95 0.96 4.46
N SER A 215 26.21 1.27 4.78
CA SER A 215 27.35 0.99 3.90
C SER A 215 27.52 -0.51 3.66
N CYS A 216 27.33 -1.33 4.69
CA CYS A 216 27.35 -2.79 4.56
C CYS A 216 26.24 -3.29 3.63
N CYS A 217 25.00 -2.80 3.79
CA CYS A 217 23.89 -3.15 2.91
C CYS A 217 24.14 -2.75 1.45
N ILE A 218 24.72 -1.58 1.20
CA ILE A 218 25.10 -1.14 -0.16
C ILE A 218 26.12 -2.11 -0.77
N TYR A 219 27.18 -2.46 -0.03
CA TYR A 219 28.18 -3.41 -0.49
C TYR A 219 27.58 -4.79 -0.80
N GLN A 220 26.72 -5.31 0.08
CA GLN A 220 26.01 -6.57 -0.15
C GLN A 220 25.13 -6.50 -1.40
N PHE A 221 24.42 -5.40 -1.60
CA PHE A 221 23.58 -5.19 -2.77
C PHE A 221 24.40 -5.16 -4.07
N GLU A 222 25.54 -4.45 -4.10
CA GLU A 222 26.45 -4.44 -5.24
C GLU A 222 27.00 -5.84 -5.56
N ALA A 223 27.33 -6.63 -4.54
CA ALA A 223 27.78 -8.00 -4.72
C ALA A 223 26.67 -8.89 -5.33
N LEU A 224 25.43 -8.73 -4.86
CA LEU A 224 24.28 -9.46 -5.41
C LEU A 224 24.01 -9.09 -6.88
N ILE A 225 24.15 -7.82 -7.26
CA ILE A 225 24.03 -7.39 -8.66
C ILE A 225 25.08 -8.12 -9.51
N LYS A 226 26.35 -8.09 -9.10
CA LYS A 226 27.44 -8.75 -9.84
C LYS A 226 27.20 -10.26 -10.01
N ILE A 227 26.74 -10.94 -8.96
CA ILE A 227 26.40 -12.37 -9.04
C ILE A 227 25.26 -12.61 -10.02
N SER A 228 24.22 -11.77 -9.99
CA SER A 228 23.06 -11.90 -10.87
C SER A 228 23.41 -11.67 -12.35
N GLU A 229 24.29 -10.71 -12.63
CA GLU A 229 24.79 -10.44 -13.98
C GLU A 229 25.61 -11.62 -14.51
N ASN A 230 26.58 -12.11 -13.72
CA ASN A 230 27.41 -13.26 -14.11
C ASN A 230 26.58 -14.54 -14.35
N CYS A 231 25.55 -14.79 -13.53
CA CYS A 231 24.62 -15.91 -13.75
C CYS A 231 23.77 -15.78 -15.03
N THR A 232 23.62 -14.56 -15.56
CA THR A 232 22.89 -14.31 -16.81
C THR A 232 23.79 -14.54 -18.03
N PHE A 233 25.12 -14.35 -17.89
CA PHE A 233 26.08 -14.67 -18.95
C PHE A 233 26.33 -16.17 -19.09
N ASP A 234 26.38 -16.93 -17.99
CA ASP A 234 26.62 -18.39 -18.03
C ASP A 234 25.42 -19.22 -18.54
N LYS A 235 24.25 -18.60 -18.78
CA LYS A 235 23.07 -19.26 -19.36
C LYS A 235 22.91 -19.06 -20.87
N ASN A 236 23.85 -18.35 -21.51
CA ASN A 236 23.84 -18.06 -22.95
C ASN A 236 24.89 -18.86 -23.74
N PHE A 237 25.37 -20.00 -23.21
CA PHE A 237 26.20 -20.98 -23.93
C PHE A 237 25.60 -22.38 -23.85
#